data_AF-A0A6N2I1Y0-F1
#
_entry.id   AF-A0A6N2I1Y0-F1
#
_cell.length_a   1.000
_cell.length_b   1.000
_cell.length_c   1.000
_cell.angle_alpha   90.00
_cell.angle_beta   90.00
_cell.angle_gamma   90.00
#
_symmetry.space_group_name_H-M   'P 1'
#
loop_
_entity.id
_entity.type
_entity.pdbx_description
1 polymer ?
#
loop_
_entity_poly.entity_id
_entity_poly.type
_entity_poly.pdbx_seq_one_letter_code
_entity_poly.pdbx_strand_id
1 'polypeptide(L)'
;MRNRMTLAIAAAAGLFVLSAAPATAAPLGEASTGARAGQACTDVKLSGSLPVPPAGTAVKQQITIGPDCKPQLGPVQRVTKGGAGAAEVSARTIGAAVAAGTRQVNSASEMYDCCNIRMTGLYTTSTWTTDGTRITTASTDATQQWNREPWNAGWSLVSSSKNADCLADCAVSNNEAHASFSYKGIFDTSGDRYANTHHSYVELKADGTASCRFDVELKNTFIGWNWQRSCQ
;
A
#
# COMPACT_ATOMS: atom_id res chain seq x y z
N MET A 1 -70.11 -6.43 -62.49
CA MET A 1 -70.35 -6.62 -61.03
C MET A 1 -69.27 -7.55 -60.49
N ARG A 2 -68.78 -7.26 -59.27
CA ARG A 2 -67.59 -7.82 -58.61
C ARG A 2 -67.65 -9.34 -58.35
N ASN A 3 -66.52 -10.03 -58.56
CA ASN A 3 -65.90 -11.02 -57.65
C ASN A 3 -64.52 -11.42 -58.22
N ARG A 4 -63.40 -11.01 -57.62
CA ARG A 4 -62.59 -11.67 -56.55
C ARG A 4 -61.98 -13.02 -56.93
N MET A 5 -60.64 -13.05 -57.08
CA MET A 5 -59.67 -13.95 -56.42
C MET A 5 -58.28 -13.84 -57.11
N THR A 6 -57.31 -13.07 -56.58
CA THR A 6 -56.14 -13.46 -55.75
C THR A 6 -55.13 -14.48 -56.32
N LEU A 7 -53.89 -13.97 -56.46
CA LEU A 7 -52.57 -14.55 -56.16
C LEU A 7 -51.94 -15.60 -57.09
N ALA A 8 -50.97 -15.13 -57.89
CA ALA A 8 -49.75 -15.86 -58.22
C ALA A 8 -48.59 -14.85 -58.32
N ILE A 9 -47.65 -14.89 -57.36
CA ILE A 9 -46.31 -14.32 -57.54
C ILE A 9 -45.33 -15.34 -56.97
N ALA A 10 -44.61 -16.01 -57.86
CA ALA A 10 -43.43 -16.79 -57.56
C ALA A 10 -42.28 -15.83 -57.25
N ALA A 11 -41.73 -15.87 -56.04
CA ALA A 11 -40.49 -15.17 -55.70
C ALA A 11 -39.33 -16.17 -55.80
N ALA A 12 -38.48 -15.96 -56.81
CA ALA A 12 -37.26 -16.69 -57.02
C ALA A 12 -36.24 -16.42 -55.90
N ALA A 13 -35.60 -17.48 -55.41
CA ALA A 13 -34.47 -17.42 -54.51
C ALA A 13 -33.25 -16.82 -55.23
N GLY A 14 -32.88 -15.59 -54.87
CA GLY A 14 -31.59 -15.00 -55.21
C GLY A 14 -30.62 -15.17 -54.05
N LEU A 15 -29.74 -16.17 -54.12
CA LEU A 15 -28.58 -16.29 -53.24
C LEU A 15 -27.64 -15.09 -53.47
N PHE A 16 -27.57 -14.17 -52.49
CA PHE A 16 -26.43 -13.27 -52.38
C PHE A 16 -25.26 -14.05 -51.81
N VAL A 17 -24.32 -14.42 -52.68
CA VAL A 17 -23.00 -14.92 -52.27
C VAL A 17 -22.21 -13.71 -51.76
N LEU A 18 -22.23 -13.50 -50.43
CA LEU A 18 -21.19 -12.70 -49.78
C LEU A 18 -19.89 -13.51 -49.84
N SER A 19 -18.97 -13.12 -50.72
CA SER A 19 -17.58 -13.57 -50.68
C SER A 19 -16.91 -13.01 -49.42
N ALA A 20 -17.00 -13.74 -48.31
CA ALA A 20 -16.18 -13.51 -47.14
C ALA A 20 -14.72 -13.86 -47.50
N ALA A 21 -13.85 -12.85 -47.53
CA ALA A 21 -12.41 -13.07 -47.60
C ALA A 21 -11.99 -13.88 -46.35
N PRO A 22 -11.18 -14.95 -46.49
CA PRO A 22 -10.59 -15.59 -45.32
C PRO A 22 -9.56 -14.63 -44.73
N ALA A 23 -9.88 -14.04 -43.57
CA ALA A 23 -8.88 -13.40 -42.75
C ALA A 23 -8.00 -14.50 -42.14
N THR A 24 -6.93 -14.86 -42.84
CA THR A 24 -5.81 -15.61 -42.26
C THR A 24 -5.14 -14.73 -41.21
N ALA A 25 -5.47 -14.98 -39.94
CA ALA A 25 -4.68 -14.48 -38.82
C ALA A 25 -3.32 -15.21 -38.89
N ALA A 26 -2.29 -14.49 -39.32
CA ALA A 26 -0.91 -14.94 -39.15
C ALA A 26 -0.63 -15.09 -37.65
N PRO A 27 0.10 -16.14 -37.21
CA PRO A 27 0.64 -16.13 -35.87
C PRO A 27 1.64 -14.98 -35.83
N LEU A 28 1.29 -13.90 -35.12
CA LEU A 28 2.29 -12.95 -34.69
C LEU A 28 3.28 -13.73 -33.84
N GLY A 29 4.54 -13.71 -34.30
CA GLY A 29 5.64 -14.48 -33.74
C GLY A 29 5.74 -14.33 -32.23
N GLU A 30 6.39 -15.32 -31.63
CA GLU A 30 6.73 -15.38 -30.21
C GLU A 30 7.18 -14.02 -29.68
N ALA A 31 6.22 -13.28 -29.12
CA ALA A 31 6.51 -12.19 -28.23
C ALA A 31 7.13 -12.85 -27.01
N SER A 32 8.43 -12.57 -26.84
CA SER A 32 9.22 -12.73 -25.63
C SER A 32 8.35 -12.85 -24.38
N THR A 33 8.64 -13.84 -23.54
CA THR A 33 8.09 -14.06 -22.18
C THR A 33 7.91 -12.75 -21.41
N GLY A 34 6.80 -12.07 -21.68
CA GLY A 34 6.35 -10.89 -20.99
C GLY A 34 5.68 -11.40 -19.72
N ALA A 35 6.24 -11.01 -18.58
CA ALA A 35 5.73 -11.39 -17.29
C ALA A 35 4.22 -11.17 -17.21
N ARG A 36 3.48 -12.25 -16.94
CA ARG A 36 2.04 -12.22 -16.77
C ARG A 36 1.75 -11.52 -15.44
N ALA A 37 1.27 -10.28 -15.49
CA ALA A 37 0.60 -9.68 -14.34
C ALA A 37 -0.45 -10.69 -13.82
N GLY A 38 -0.43 -11.00 -12.52
CA GLY A 38 -1.32 -12.01 -11.92
C GLY A 38 -0.74 -13.43 -11.77
N GLN A 39 0.55 -13.66 -12.03
CA GLN A 39 1.20 -14.88 -11.56
C GLN A 39 1.37 -14.84 -10.02
N ALA A 40 0.97 -15.93 -9.36
CA ALA A 40 1.21 -16.12 -7.93
C ALA A 40 2.69 -16.33 -7.66
N CYS A 41 3.17 -15.66 -6.63
CA CYS A 41 4.52 -15.69 -6.09
C CYS A 41 4.48 -16.29 -4.68
N THR A 42 5.63 -16.76 -4.18
CA THR A 42 5.74 -17.32 -2.84
C THR A 42 5.62 -16.25 -1.75
N ASP A 43 5.79 -16.67 -0.51
CA ASP A 43 5.89 -15.78 0.64
C ASP A 43 7.06 -14.80 0.48
N VAL A 44 6.84 -13.56 0.92
CA VAL A 44 7.82 -12.48 0.84
C VAL A 44 7.88 -11.75 2.18
N LYS A 45 9.10 -11.52 2.66
CA LYS A 45 9.38 -10.64 3.79
C LYS A 45 10.11 -9.40 3.29
N LEU A 46 9.58 -8.23 3.61
CA LEU A 46 10.16 -6.94 3.26
C LEU A 46 10.47 -6.17 4.54
N SER A 47 11.59 -5.47 4.56
CA SER A 47 11.99 -4.63 5.69
C SER A 47 12.65 -3.34 5.23
N GLY A 48 12.77 -2.39 6.15
CA GLY A 48 13.67 -1.25 5.99
C GLY A 48 13.19 0.00 6.69
N SER A 49 14.05 1.01 6.68
CA SER A 49 13.89 2.22 7.47
C SER A 49 13.75 3.45 6.59
N LEU A 50 12.99 4.41 7.08
CA LEU A 50 12.88 5.75 6.54
C LEU A 50 13.26 6.75 7.64
N PRO A 51 14.17 7.71 7.37
CA PRO A 51 14.45 8.77 8.32
C PRO A 51 13.19 9.66 8.45
N VAL A 52 12.87 10.10 9.67
CA VAL A 52 11.85 11.14 9.85
C VAL A 52 12.37 12.41 9.20
N PRO A 53 11.60 13.03 8.28
CA PRO A 53 12.06 14.23 7.59
C PRO A 53 11.80 15.47 8.46
N PRO A 54 12.28 16.65 8.06
CA PRO A 54 11.97 17.90 8.77
C PRO A 54 10.46 18.14 8.87
N ALA A 55 10.05 18.86 9.91
CA ALA A 55 8.66 19.21 10.14
C ALA A 55 8.02 19.85 8.90
N GLY A 56 6.79 19.42 8.57
CA GLY A 56 6.06 19.89 7.39
C GLY A 56 6.40 19.13 6.10
N THR A 57 7.18 18.06 6.17
CA THR A 57 7.44 17.16 5.02
C THR A 57 7.16 15.71 5.41
N ALA A 58 7.05 14.83 4.42
CA ALA A 58 6.95 13.39 4.59
C ALA A 58 7.92 12.68 3.65
N VAL A 59 8.40 11.51 4.04
CA VAL A 59 9.12 10.59 3.14
C VAL A 59 8.24 9.39 2.83
N LYS A 60 8.24 8.97 1.58
CA LYS A 60 7.50 7.79 1.11
C LYS A 60 8.38 6.94 0.22
N GLN A 61 8.21 5.63 0.30
CA GLN A 61 8.81 4.69 -0.63
C GLN A 61 7.79 3.63 -1.03
N GLN A 62 7.80 3.27 -2.30
CA GLN A 62 7.08 2.12 -2.83
C GLN A 62 8.05 0.99 -3.15
N ILE A 63 7.67 -0.25 -2.82
CA ILE A 63 8.36 -1.47 -3.19
C ILE A 63 7.35 -2.32 -3.95
N THR A 64 7.71 -2.78 -5.14
CA THR A 64 6.80 -3.55 -6.02
C THR A 64 7.30 -4.98 -6.16
N ILE A 65 6.41 -5.97 -6.11
CA ILE A 65 6.76 -7.36 -6.47
C ILE A 65 6.92 -7.43 -7.98
N GLY A 66 8.16 -7.59 -8.42
CA GLY A 66 8.57 -7.58 -9.81
C GLY A 66 8.13 -8.81 -10.60
N PRO A 67 8.38 -8.80 -11.92
CA PRO A 67 8.05 -9.89 -12.83
C PRO A 67 8.72 -11.24 -12.50
N ASP A 68 9.81 -11.20 -11.74
CA ASP A 68 10.58 -12.35 -11.28
C ASP A 68 10.19 -12.78 -9.85
N CYS A 69 9.05 -12.30 -9.34
CA CYS A 69 8.60 -12.48 -7.96
C CYS A 69 9.55 -11.92 -6.90
N LYS A 70 10.46 -11.02 -7.27
CA LYS A 70 11.36 -10.37 -6.32
C LYS A 70 10.95 -8.94 -6.02
N PRO A 71 11.23 -8.44 -4.80
CA PRO A 71 10.96 -7.05 -4.46
C PRO A 71 11.84 -6.10 -5.27
N GLN A 72 11.23 -5.09 -5.88
CA GLN A 72 11.89 -4.00 -6.59
C GLN A 72 11.69 -2.71 -5.80
N LEU A 73 12.78 -2.18 -5.25
CA LEU A 73 12.75 -0.97 -4.45
C LEU A 73 12.59 0.26 -5.36
N GLY A 74 11.51 1.00 -5.17
CA GLY A 74 11.35 2.32 -5.76
C GLY A 74 12.17 3.39 -5.04
N PRO A 75 12.29 4.59 -5.64
CA PRO A 75 13.00 5.70 -5.02
C PRO A 75 12.29 6.17 -3.74
N VAL A 76 13.07 6.68 -2.78
CA VAL A 76 12.54 7.42 -1.64
C VAL A 76 12.18 8.83 -2.09
N GLN A 77 10.91 9.20 -1.96
CA GLN A 77 10.39 10.50 -2.33
C GLN A 77 10.16 11.35 -1.08
N ARG A 78 10.61 12.60 -1.09
CA ARG A 78 10.20 13.62 -0.13
C ARG A 78 9.01 14.38 -0.70
N VAL A 79 7.96 14.54 0.09
CA VAL A 79 6.78 15.31 -0.27
C VAL A 79 6.54 16.40 0.77
N THR A 80 6.25 17.62 0.32
CA THR A 80 5.84 18.69 1.22
C THR A 80 4.42 18.41 1.68
N LYS A 81 4.15 18.54 2.98
CA LYS A 81 2.78 18.50 3.50
C LYS A 81 2.08 19.73 2.94
N GLY A 82 1.08 19.54 2.06
CA GLY A 82 0.29 20.64 1.51
C GLY A 82 -0.29 21.48 2.66
N GLY A 83 0.24 22.69 2.84
CA GLY A 83 -0.09 23.56 3.95
C GLY A 83 -1.25 24.49 3.60
N ALA A 84 -2.28 24.50 4.43
CA ALA A 84 -2.83 25.79 4.84
C ALA A 84 -1.88 26.34 5.92
N GLY A 85 -1.18 27.43 5.60
CA GLY A 85 -0.34 28.19 6.55
C GLY A 85 1.15 27.91 6.46
N ALA A 86 1.82 28.50 5.47
CA ALA A 86 3.27 28.71 5.51
C ALA A 86 3.56 29.79 6.56
N ALA A 87 4.01 29.39 7.75
CA ALA A 87 4.78 30.27 8.60
C ALA A 87 6.24 30.18 8.13
N GLU A 88 6.80 31.31 7.68
CA GLU A 88 8.22 31.45 7.35
C GLU A 88 9.10 30.93 8.49
N VAL A 89 9.85 29.86 8.23
CA VAL A 89 10.94 29.44 9.11
C VAL A 89 12.20 30.16 8.66
N SER A 90 12.53 31.24 9.34
CA SER A 90 13.78 31.99 9.17
C SER A 90 14.97 31.08 9.50
N ALA A 91 15.84 30.86 8.52
CA ALA A 91 17.06 30.08 8.69
C ALA A 91 18.04 30.81 9.61
N ARG A 92 18.18 30.35 10.86
CA ARG A 92 19.28 30.73 11.74
C ARG A 92 20.11 29.50 12.10
N THR A 93 21.20 29.31 11.38
CA THR A 93 22.23 28.31 11.69
C THR A 93 23.20 28.89 12.71
N ILE A 94 23.02 28.61 13.99
CA ILE A 94 24.09 28.52 15.01
C ILE A 94 23.63 27.53 16.09
N GLY A 95 24.30 26.38 16.21
CA GLY A 95 24.27 25.40 17.31
C GLY A 95 23.07 25.44 18.27
N ALA A 96 21.85 25.24 17.77
CA ALA A 96 20.66 25.30 18.60
C ALA A 96 20.60 24.06 19.51
N ALA A 97 20.67 24.28 20.83
CA ALA A 97 20.19 23.31 21.79
C ALA A 97 18.81 22.80 21.34
N VAL A 98 18.62 21.48 21.33
CA VAL A 98 17.35 20.86 20.98
C VAL A 98 16.28 21.50 21.85
N ALA A 99 15.39 22.28 21.23
CA ALA A 99 14.34 22.95 21.97
C ALA A 99 13.43 21.89 22.60
N ALA A 100 13.29 21.98 23.92
CA ALA A 100 12.30 21.25 24.67
C ALA A 100 10.92 21.46 24.04
N GLY A 101 10.09 20.41 24.03
CA GLY A 101 8.75 20.51 23.48
C GLY A 101 8.16 19.17 23.07
N THR A 102 6.88 19.24 22.69
CA THR A 102 6.11 18.10 22.20
C THR A 102 6.29 17.95 20.70
N ARG A 103 6.48 16.71 20.27
CA ARG A 103 6.71 16.29 18.90
C ARG A 103 5.79 15.13 18.56
N GLN A 104 5.51 14.97 17.28
CA GLN A 104 4.69 13.88 16.78
C GLN A 104 5.31 13.35 15.50
N VAL A 105 5.31 12.03 15.36
CA VAL A 105 5.65 11.32 14.13
C VAL A 105 4.47 10.44 13.78
N ASN A 106 4.10 10.44 12.49
CA ASN A 106 3.14 9.50 11.97
C ASN A 106 3.85 8.57 10.98
N SER A 107 3.48 7.31 11.01
CA SER A 107 4.02 6.30 10.10
C SER A 107 2.89 5.53 9.45
N ALA A 108 3.10 5.10 8.21
CA ALA A 108 2.16 4.22 7.52
C ALA A 108 2.91 3.08 6.84
N SER A 109 2.34 1.88 6.92
CA SER A 109 2.73 0.72 6.13
C SER A 109 1.48 0.16 5.48
N GLU A 110 1.39 0.26 4.15
CA GLU A 110 0.22 -0.07 3.37
C GLU A 110 0.56 -1.07 2.26
N MET A 111 -0.27 -2.09 2.09
CA MET A 111 -0.15 -3.07 1.03
C MET A 111 -1.25 -2.82 -0.01
N TYR A 112 -0.89 -2.85 -1.28
CA TYR A 112 -1.78 -2.61 -2.42
C TYR A 112 -1.67 -3.76 -3.43
N ASP A 113 -2.77 -4.05 -4.11
CA ASP A 113 -2.75 -4.94 -5.26
C ASP A 113 -2.15 -4.28 -6.51
N CYS A 114 -2.12 -5.02 -7.63
CA CYS A 114 -1.62 -4.52 -8.91
C CYS A 114 -2.49 -3.42 -9.54
N CYS A 115 -3.71 -3.22 -9.04
CA CYS A 115 -4.65 -2.21 -9.46
C CYS A 115 -4.64 -0.97 -8.55
N ASN A 116 -3.69 -0.89 -7.62
CA ASN A 116 -3.56 0.19 -6.64
C ASN A 116 -4.75 0.30 -5.67
N ILE A 117 -5.44 -0.81 -5.40
CA ILE A 117 -6.44 -0.93 -4.34
C ILE A 117 -5.71 -1.34 -3.07
N ARG A 118 -5.86 -0.57 -1.99
CA ARG A 118 -5.23 -0.87 -0.69
C ARG A 118 -5.85 -2.12 -0.09
N MET A 119 -5.07 -3.16 0.07
CA MET A 119 -5.48 -4.42 0.70
C MET A 119 -5.52 -4.29 2.22
N THR A 120 -4.41 -3.88 2.82
CA THR A 120 -4.23 -3.77 4.28
C THR A 120 -3.34 -2.57 4.60
N GLY A 121 -3.48 -2.03 5.81
CA GLY A 121 -2.69 -0.90 6.26
C GLY A 121 -2.61 -0.83 7.78
N LEU A 122 -1.41 -0.50 8.26
CA LEU A 122 -1.11 -0.17 9.65
C LEU A 122 -0.58 1.26 9.72
N TYR A 123 -1.20 2.07 10.57
CA TYR A 123 -0.85 3.47 10.77
C TYR A 123 -0.53 3.70 12.23
N THR A 124 0.58 4.38 12.51
CA THR A 124 0.93 4.78 13.88
C THR A 124 1.03 6.27 14.02
N THR A 125 0.68 6.75 15.21
CA THR A 125 0.91 8.12 15.65
C THR A 125 1.67 8.05 16.97
N SER A 126 2.92 8.47 16.96
CA SER A 126 3.78 8.50 18.13
C SER A 126 4.02 9.94 18.54
N THR A 127 3.70 10.27 19.80
CA THR A 127 3.84 11.61 20.36
C THR A 127 4.79 11.56 21.55
N TRP A 128 5.74 12.48 21.64
CA TRP A 128 6.63 12.57 22.79
C TRP A 128 6.96 14.01 23.15
N THR A 129 7.23 14.22 24.43
CA THR A 129 7.77 15.47 24.95
C THR A 129 9.18 15.23 25.43
N THR A 130 10.08 16.16 25.13
CA THR A 130 11.46 16.10 25.59
C THR A 130 11.92 17.43 26.15
N ASP A 131 12.87 17.41 27.09
CA ASP A 131 13.61 18.59 27.58
C ASP A 131 14.94 18.81 26.84
N GLY A 132 15.24 18.00 25.82
CA GLY A 132 16.51 18.00 25.08
C GLY A 132 17.54 16.98 25.61
N THR A 133 17.29 16.38 26.78
CA THR A 133 18.15 15.37 27.40
C THR A 133 17.40 14.09 27.78
N ARG A 134 16.12 14.21 28.12
CA ARG A 134 15.21 13.12 28.48
C ARG A 134 13.88 13.27 27.75
N ILE A 135 13.25 12.15 27.47
CA ILE A 135 11.84 12.06 27.12
C ILE A 135 11.05 12.14 28.42
N THR A 136 10.22 13.17 28.57
CA THR A 136 9.39 13.36 29.78
C THR A 136 8.05 12.64 29.66
N THR A 137 7.51 12.54 28.45
CA THR A 137 6.35 11.71 28.13
C THR A 137 6.48 11.12 26.72
N ALA A 138 6.00 9.90 26.52
CA ALA A 138 5.83 9.27 25.22
C ALA A 138 4.51 8.50 25.16
N SER A 139 3.90 8.46 23.99
CA SER A 139 2.73 7.65 23.71
C SER A 139 2.73 7.24 22.24
N THR A 140 2.12 6.08 21.98
CA THR A 140 1.88 5.61 20.61
C THR A 140 0.46 5.08 20.49
N ASP A 141 -0.22 5.54 19.44
CA ASP A 141 -1.46 4.95 18.97
C ASP A 141 -1.26 4.23 17.64
N ALA A 142 -2.10 3.24 17.37
CA ALA A 142 -2.05 2.44 16.16
C ALA A 142 -3.46 2.14 15.65
N THR A 143 -3.71 2.44 14.38
CA THR A 143 -4.97 2.14 13.68
C THR A 143 -4.72 1.24 12.49
N GLN A 144 -5.76 0.50 12.08
CA GLN A 144 -5.69 -0.46 10.99
C GLN A 144 -6.78 -0.15 9.97
N GLN A 145 -6.48 -0.36 8.69
CA GLN A 145 -7.48 -0.33 7.63
C GLN A 145 -7.28 -1.51 6.69
N TRP A 146 -8.37 -2.00 6.10
CA TRP A 146 -8.32 -3.10 5.15
C TRP A 146 -9.49 -3.00 4.18
N ASN A 147 -9.29 -3.51 2.97
CA ASN A 147 -10.34 -3.51 1.96
C ASN A 147 -11.27 -4.71 2.11
N ARG A 148 -12.56 -4.46 1.89
CA ARG A 148 -13.61 -5.48 1.88
C ARG A 148 -14.13 -5.64 0.46
N GLU A 149 -14.36 -6.88 0.09
CA GLU A 149 -15.21 -7.18 -1.05
C GLU A 149 -16.67 -7.06 -0.60
N PRO A 150 -17.64 -6.98 -1.54
CA PRO A 150 -19.04 -7.11 -1.19
C PRO A 150 -19.31 -8.45 -0.45
N TRP A 151 -20.54 -8.64 0.05
CA TRP A 151 -20.96 -9.90 0.70
C TRP A 151 -20.13 -10.32 1.94
N ASN A 152 -19.47 -9.36 2.62
CA ASN A 152 -18.63 -9.62 3.79
C ASN A 152 -17.41 -10.54 3.47
N ALA A 153 -16.87 -10.45 2.26
CA ALA A 153 -15.63 -11.10 1.84
C ALA A 153 -14.43 -10.13 1.88
N GLY A 154 -13.25 -10.62 1.49
CA GLY A 154 -12.02 -9.85 1.36
C GLY A 154 -11.10 -9.97 2.56
N TRP A 155 -10.37 -8.90 2.87
CA TRP A 155 -9.43 -8.85 3.98
C TRP A 155 -10.16 -8.69 5.32
N SER A 156 -9.58 -9.23 6.38
CA SER A 156 -10.06 -9.07 7.76
C SER A 156 -8.88 -8.96 8.71
N LEU A 157 -9.04 -8.15 9.75
CA LEU A 157 -8.09 -8.10 10.86
C LEU A 157 -8.18 -9.39 11.68
N VAL A 158 -7.04 -10.01 11.94
CA VAL A 158 -6.90 -11.21 12.78
C VAL A 158 -6.47 -10.80 14.19
N SER A 159 -5.46 -9.95 14.28
CA SER A 159 -4.93 -9.46 15.56
C SER A 159 -4.23 -8.12 15.36
N SER A 160 -4.23 -7.29 16.39
CA SER A 160 -3.38 -6.10 16.46
C SER A 160 -2.86 -5.88 17.87
N SER A 161 -1.71 -5.22 17.96
CA SER A 161 -1.11 -4.81 19.23
C SER A 161 -0.28 -3.55 19.03
N LYS A 162 -0.01 -2.86 20.14
CA LYS A 162 0.93 -1.76 20.21
C LYS A 162 1.63 -1.79 21.56
N ASN A 163 2.90 -1.41 21.57
CA ASN A 163 3.73 -1.38 22.77
C ASN A 163 4.71 -0.22 22.71
N ALA A 164 5.21 0.17 23.88
CA ALA A 164 6.37 1.05 24.02
C ALA A 164 7.25 0.52 25.15
N ASP A 165 8.56 0.51 24.96
CA ASP A 165 9.49 0.06 26.01
C ASP A 165 9.66 1.09 27.14
N CYS A 166 9.44 2.37 26.85
CA CYS A 166 9.53 3.48 27.78
C CYS A 166 8.48 4.56 27.46
N LEU A 167 7.80 5.05 28.51
CA LEU A 167 6.80 6.10 28.43
C LEU A 167 7.24 7.44 29.07
N ALA A 168 8.30 7.44 29.89
CA ALA A 168 8.85 8.63 30.55
C ALA A 168 10.25 8.35 31.13
N ASP A 169 11.03 9.41 31.31
CA ASP A 169 12.38 9.43 31.91
C ASP A 169 13.42 8.50 31.24
N CYS A 170 13.44 8.50 29.92
CA CYS A 170 14.41 7.77 29.11
C CYS A 170 15.05 8.64 28.03
N ALA A 171 16.21 8.22 27.55
CA ALA A 171 16.87 8.89 26.42
C ALA A 171 16.22 8.51 25.07
N VAL A 172 15.66 7.29 24.98
CA VAL A 172 15.05 6.71 23.79
C VAL A 172 13.78 5.96 24.21
N SER A 173 12.74 6.07 23.39
CA SER A 173 11.51 5.28 23.50
C SER A 173 11.29 4.53 22.17
N ASN A 174 11.32 3.21 22.20
CA ASN A 174 11.02 2.33 21.08
C ASN A 174 9.56 1.95 21.13
N ASN A 175 8.81 2.44 20.14
CA ASN A 175 7.41 2.14 19.98
C ASN A 175 7.22 1.10 18.88
N GLU A 176 6.33 0.15 19.14
CA GLU A 176 6.02 -0.92 18.22
C GLU A 176 4.52 -0.99 17.99
N ALA A 177 4.13 -1.26 16.75
CA ALA A 177 2.77 -1.60 16.40
C ALA A 177 2.77 -2.80 15.46
N HIS A 178 1.78 -3.66 15.63
CA HIS A 178 1.61 -4.88 14.86
C HIS A 178 0.16 -5.03 14.43
N ALA A 179 -0.05 -5.50 13.20
CA ALA A 179 -1.35 -5.94 12.71
C ALA A 179 -1.20 -7.11 11.73
N SER A 180 -1.94 -8.18 12.00
CA SER A 180 -2.05 -9.35 11.13
C SER A 180 -3.43 -9.41 10.51
N PHE A 181 -3.46 -9.75 9.22
CA PHE A 181 -4.65 -9.82 8.39
C PHE A 181 -4.70 -11.13 7.63
N SER A 182 -5.92 -11.64 7.41
CA SER A 182 -6.20 -12.77 6.53
C SER A 182 -7.12 -12.33 5.40
N TYR A 183 -7.13 -13.04 4.30
CA TYR A 183 -8.06 -12.81 3.20
C TYR A 183 -8.91 -14.04 2.93
N LYS A 184 -10.22 -13.85 2.83
CA LYS A 184 -11.17 -14.85 2.36
C LYS A 184 -12.16 -14.19 1.40
N GLY A 185 -12.08 -14.55 0.12
CA GLY A 185 -12.88 -13.91 -0.92
C GLY A 185 -12.77 -14.63 -2.26
N ILE A 186 -13.03 -13.91 -3.35
CA ILE A 186 -13.09 -14.51 -4.70
C ILE A 186 -11.76 -15.16 -5.11
N PHE A 187 -10.62 -14.66 -4.62
CA PHE A 187 -9.29 -15.20 -4.94
C PHE A 187 -8.85 -16.34 -4.02
N ASP A 188 -9.55 -16.53 -2.90
CA ASP A 188 -9.30 -17.59 -1.93
C ASP A 188 -10.55 -17.83 -1.08
N THR A 189 -11.32 -18.83 -1.48
CA THR A 189 -12.54 -19.22 -0.78
C THR A 189 -12.27 -19.96 0.52
N SER A 190 -11.05 -20.49 0.72
CA SER A 190 -10.68 -21.22 1.94
C SER A 190 -10.37 -20.25 3.09
N GLY A 191 -9.65 -19.17 2.80
CA GLY A 191 -9.17 -18.20 3.78
C GLY A 191 -7.74 -18.44 4.27
N ASP A 192 -7.08 -19.48 3.75
CA ASP A 192 -5.80 -19.96 4.27
C ASP A 192 -4.62 -19.66 3.35
N ARG A 193 -4.84 -19.07 2.17
CA ARG A 193 -3.78 -18.83 1.18
C ARG A 193 -3.12 -17.49 1.37
N TYR A 194 -3.87 -16.43 1.65
CA TYR A 194 -3.35 -15.07 1.68
C TYR A 194 -3.44 -14.45 3.07
N ALA A 195 -2.33 -13.92 3.53
CA ALA A 195 -2.22 -13.21 4.80
C ALA A 195 -1.13 -12.13 4.72
N ASN A 196 -1.35 -11.03 5.42
CA ASN A 196 -0.38 -9.94 5.54
C ASN A 196 -0.15 -9.64 7.01
N THR A 197 1.10 -9.51 7.42
CA THR A 197 1.47 -9.08 8.76
C THR A 197 2.34 -7.84 8.65
N HIS A 198 1.92 -6.75 9.28
CA HIS A 198 2.63 -5.49 9.33
C HIS A 198 3.24 -5.29 10.72
N HIS A 199 4.49 -4.83 10.74
CA HIS A 199 5.15 -4.31 11.92
C HIS A 199 5.66 -2.89 11.62
N SER A 200 5.37 -1.96 12.52
CA SER A 200 5.94 -0.61 12.51
C SER A 200 6.72 -0.41 13.80
N TYR A 201 7.92 0.13 13.66
CA TYR A 201 8.83 0.46 14.75
C TYR A 201 9.16 1.94 14.64
N VAL A 202 8.88 2.71 15.70
CA VAL A 202 9.15 4.14 15.77
C VAL A 202 10.07 4.40 16.96
N GLU A 203 11.31 4.76 16.67
CA GLU A 203 12.30 5.16 17.67
C GLU A 203 12.20 6.67 17.89
N LEU A 204 11.91 7.09 19.13
CA LEU A 204 11.84 8.49 19.55
C LEU A 204 13.05 8.81 20.43
N LYS A 205 13.68 9.97 20.21
CA LYS A 205 14.87 10.37 20.97
C LYS A 205 14.65 11.67 21.74
N ALA A 206 15.36 11.80 22.85
CA ALA A 206 15.40 13.02 23.65
C ALA A 206 16.05 14.21 22.92
N ASP A 207 16.89 13.96 21.92
CA ASP A 207 17.39 15.02 21.03
C ASP A 207 16.34 15.52 20.03
N GLY A 208 15.09 15.05 20.15
CA GLY A 208 13.97 15.44 19.32
C GLY A 208 13.97 14.84 17.92
N THR A 209 14.93 13.96 17.60
CA THR A 209 14.94 13.16 16.38
C THR A 209 14.12 11.87 16.54
N ALA A 210 13.76 11.26 15.42
CA ALA A 210 13.06 9.99 15.40
C ALA A 210 13.34 9.23 14.10
N SER A 211 13.04 7.94 14.08
CA SER A 211 13.13 7.12 12.87
C SER A 211 11.96 6.14 12.77
N CYS A 212 11.55 5.82 11.54
CA CYS A 212 10.56 4.79 11.28
C CYS A 212 11.24 3.59 10.62
N ARG A 213 10.99 2.39 11.13
CA ARG A 213 11.33 1.11 10.50
C ARG A 213 10.06 0.30 10.32
N PHE A 214 9.97 -0.42 9.21
CA PHE A 214 8.81 -1.23 8.89
C PHE A 214 9.25 -2.60 8.45
N ASP A 215 8.50 -3.61 8.86
CA ASP A 215 8.55 -4.95 8.31
C ASP A 215 7.16 -5.33 7.81
N VAL A 216 7.08 -6.03 6.68
CA VAL A 216 5.85 -6.69 6.24
C VAL A 216 6.16 -8.11 5.80
N GLU A 217 5.34 -9.04 6.26
CA GLU A 217 5.35 -10.43 5.87
C GLU A 217 4.09 -10.72 5.07
N LEU A 218 4.27 -11.28 3.87
CA LEU A 218 3.20 -11.57 2.93
C LEU A 218 3.20 -13.07 2.68
N LYS A 219 2.07 -13.72 2.98
CA LYS A 219 1.83 -15.11 2.64
C LYS A 219 1.17 -15.18 1.27
N ASN A 220 1.87 -15.78 0.31
CA ASN A 220 1.57 -15.81 -1.12
C ASN A 220 1.34 -14.41 -1.72
N THR A 221 2.16 -14.01 -2.68
CA THR A 221 2.08 -12.67 -3.30
C THR A 221 1.69 -12.76 -4.76
N PHE A 222 1.48 -11.63 -5.42
CA PHE A 222 1.36 -11.57 -6.87
C PHE A 222 2.31 -10.54 -7.46
N ILE A 223 2.73 -10.79 -8.69
CA ILE A 223 3.41 -9.79 -9.52
C ILE A 223 2.56 -8.52 -9.57
N GLY A 224 3.18 -7.39 -9.27
CA GLY A 224 2.55 -6.06 -9.28
C GLY A 224 1.96 -5.63 -7.95
N TRP A 225 1.95 -6.47 -6.90
CA TRP A 225 1.62 -6.01 -5.55
C TRP A 225 2.62 -4.95 -5.08
N ASN A 226 2.12 -3.94 -4.35
CA ASN A 226 2.91 -2.79 -3.93
C ASN A 226 2.85 -2.61 -2.42
N TRP A 227 4.02 -2.59 -1.78
CA TRP A 227 4.16 -2.10 -0.42
C TRP A 227 4.53 -0.63 -0.45
N GLN A 228 3.73 0.21 0.18
CA GLN A 228 4.04 1.61 0.42
C GLN A 228 4.32 1.84 1.90
N ARG A 229 5.43 2.51 2.19
CA ARG A 229 5.80 2.92 3.55
C ARG A 229 6.06 4.42 3.60
N SER A 230 5.68 5.08 4.69
CA SER A 230 5.91 6.51 4.89
C SER A 230 6.15 6.89 6.34
N CYS A 231 6.87 8.00 6.53
CA CYS A 231 7.21 8.58 7.83
C CYS A 231 7.11 10.12 7.73
N GLN A 232 6.46 10.77 8.69
CA GLN A 232 6.13 12.21 8.64
C GLN A 232 6.04 12.86 10.03
#